data_AF-A0A1Q9YLG0-F1
#
_entry.id   AF-A0A1Q9YLG0-F1
#
_cell.length_a   1.000
_cell.length_b   1.000
_cell.length_c   1.000
_cell.angle_alpha   90.00
_cell.angle_beta   90.00
_cell.angle_gamma   90.00
#
_symmetry.space_group_name_H-M   'P 1'
#
loop_
_entity.id
_entity.type
_entity.pdbx_description
1 polymer ?
#
loop_
_entity_poly.entity_id
_entity_poly.type
_entity_poly.pdbx_seq_one_letter_code
_entity_poly.pdbx_strand_id
1 'polypeptide(L)'
;MKEPFSALWSRAYDLDDTPQGHRGDTMEDTMRILDSLQPGESARFVRMSWRGLRVTIPWLQKLDTGWKAIWPMMTARETEAWLMDIARLIAQKAGIDIQEQEAVSISRQYVRGQKLDLSALFVKSDCLENRKHHPSRTIASLQETMHPDLDQLVNEARTLFEGPCPPAVNSRSCALGKRCTYYDDCFQTDWRSGDDTLFLRSVPHRFEIREGPISQLDPAGLQEYPVAWAQYQASLSSPWISRPDLGEWLADAKPPFSYLDFEWDTFAVPPYEGMKSFDVLCFQFSLHTETDSGLEHTSYFGWGDCRKEFLDRLLASVPAEGTIFVYNMEGAERLRLKQLAVQFPAYALKLQKIWERMKDLAKPFETGLYYDLRMKSRFSLKQIVQMFTDDPVYNRLAIHDGLQAVRAYRCYETADEQTRKRIREELDRYCQMDTYAEYLVLHGLIQAAKE
;
A
#
# COMPACT_ATOMS: atom_id res chain seq x y z
N MET A 1 9.84 -4.42 -14.10
CA MET A 1 10.16 -5.78 -14.59
C MET A 1 10.18 -5.73 -16.11
N LYS A 2 11.22 -6.28 -16.75
CA LYS A 2 11.32 -6.36 -18.22
C LYS A 2 10.44 -7.46 -18.82
N GLU A 3 9.95 -8.38 -17.99
CA GLU A 3 9.06 -9.48 -18.37
C GLU A 3 7.82 -9.57 -17.46
N PRO A 4 6.69 -10.14 -17.94
CA PRO A 4 5.49 -10.32 -17.12
C PRO A 4 5.72 -11.34 -16.00
N PHE A 5 5.02 -11.19 -14.88
CA PHE A 5 5.06 -12.18 -13.78
C PHE A 5 4.71 -13.60 -14.24
N SER A 6 3.85 -13.73 -15.26
CA SER A 6 3.52 -15.01 -15.87
C SER A 6 4.67 -15.74 -16.54
N ALA A 7 5.57 -15.00 -17.20
CA ALA A 7 6.75 -15.59 -17.82
C ALA A 7 7.70 -16.16 -16.76
N LEU A 8 7.79 -15.53 -15.59
CA LEU A 8 8.65 -15.99 -14.50
C LEU A 8 8.24 -17.37 -13.98
N TRP A 9 6.97 -17.55 -13.60
CA TRP A 9 6.54 -18.85 -13.10
C TRP A 9 6.38 -19.88 -14.21
N SER A 10 6.11 -19.48 -15.46
CA SER A 10 6.06 -20.43 -16.56
C SER A 10 7.42 -21.08 -16.79
N ARG A 11 8.47 -20.27 -16.88
CA ARG A 11 9.86 -20.75 -16.99
C ARG A 11 10.35 -21.49 -15.74
N ALA A 12 9.90 -21.10 -14.55
CA ALA A 12 10.27 -21.78 -13.31
C ALA A 12 9.80 -23.23 -13.24
N TYR A 13 8.75 -23.57 -14.00
CA TYR A 13 8.10 -24.88 -14.00
C TYR A 13 7.98 -25.48 -15.40
N ASP A 14 8.82 -25.04 -16.34
CA ASP A 14 8.91 -25.57 -17.72
C ASP A 14 7.57 -25.58 -18.49
N LEU A 15 6.78 -24.52 -18.32
CA LEU A 15 5.44 -24.40 -18.90
C LEU A 15 5.41 -23.56 -20.20
N ASP A 16 6.54 -23.01 -20.66
CA ASP A 16 6.54 -22.02 -21.74
C ASP A 16 5.93 -22.54 -23.05
N ASP A 17 6.04 -23.84 -23.31
CA ASP A 17 5.51 -24.50 -24.52
C ASP A 17 4.17 -25.23 -24.29
N THR A 18 3.55 -25.10 -23.11
CA THR A 18 2.26 -25.77 -22.84
C THR A 18 1.13 -25.11 -23.62
N PRO A 19 0.09 -25.86 -24.02
CA PRO A 19 -1.16 -25.29 -24.53
C PRO A 19 -1.70 -24.18 -23.60
N GLN A 20 -2.27 -23.12 -24.20
CA GLN A 20 -2.81 -22.02 -23.42
C GLN A 20 -4.11 -21.46 -23.98
N GLY A 21 -4.96 -20.96 -23.08
CA GLY A 21 -6.18 -20.24 -23.45
C GLY A 21 -5.90 -18.80 -23.89
N HIS A 22 -6.69 -18.31 -24.84
CA HIS A 22 -6.61 -16.96 -25.42
C HIS A 22 -7.87 -16.16 -25.15
N ARG A 23 -7.76 -14.83 -25.24
CA ARG A 23 -8.89 -13.95 -24.93
C ARG A 23 -9.95 -14.15 -26.00
N GLY A 24 -11.14 -14.57 -25.59
CA GLY A 24 -12.26 -14.82 -26.50
C GLY A 24 -12.60 -16.30 -26.64
N ASP A 25 -11.75 -17.21 -26.13
CA ASP A 25 -12.01 -18.65 -26.16
C ASP A 25 -13.39 -19.00 -25.58
N THR A 26 -14.08 -19.88 -26.30
CA THR A 26 -15.33 -20.49 -25.88
C THR A 26 -15.07 -21.69 -24.97
N MET A 27 -16.13 -22.25 -24.38
CA MET A 27 -16.00 -23.51 -23.65
C MET A 27 -15.53 -24.67 -24.55
N GLU A 28 -15.88 -24.65 -25.84
CA GLU A 28 -15.45 -25.67 -26.80
C GLU A 28 -13.93 -25.58 -27.05
N ASP A 29 -13.39 -24.36 -27.19
CA ASP A 29 -11.95 -24.14 -27.34
C ASP A 29 -11.18 -24.62 -26.10
N THR A 30 -11.71 -24.34 -24.92
CA THR A 30 -11.16 -24.84 -23.66
C THR A 30 -11.16 -26.37 -23.61
N MET A 31 -12.28 -27.02 -23.96
CA MET A 31 -12.32 -28.49 -23.98
C MET A 31 -11.32 -29.06 -24.99
N ARG A 32 -11.15 -28.44 -26.16
CA ARG A 32 -10.14 -28.86 -27.14
C ARG A 32 -8.73 -28.82 -26.57
N ILE A 33 -8.40 -27.80 -25.78
CA ILE A 33 -7.11 -27.72 -25.07
C ILE A 33 -6.99 -28.85 -24.06
N LEU A 34 -8.00 -29.04 -23.20
CA LEU A 34 -7.94 -30.00 -22.09
C LEU A 34 -7.97 -31.46 -22.56
N ASP A 35 -8.70 -31.75 -23.62
CA ASP A 35 -8.78 -33.09 -24.23
C ASP A 35 -7.47 -33.49 -24.91
N SER A 36 -6.65 -32.52 -25.31
CA SER A 36 -5.33 -32.80 -25.89
C SER A 36 -4.30 -33.30 -24.88
N LEU A 37 -4.52 -33.05 -23.59
CA LEU A 37 -3.55 -33.33 -22.54
C LEU A 37 -3.56 -34.81 -22.11
N GLN A 38 -2.38 -35.35 -21.82
CA GLN A 38 -2.18 -36.61 -21.11
C GLN A 38 -2.00 -36.38 -19.59
N PRO A 39 -2.20 -37.39 -18.73
CA PRO A 39 -1.89 -37.28 -17.31
C PRO A 39 -0.45 -36.76 -17.07
N GLY A 40 -0.31 -35.79 -16.18
CA GLY A 40 0.95 -35.07 -15.91
C GLY A 40 1.15 -33.81 -16.74
N GLU A 41 0.52 -33.70 -17.92
CA GLU A 41 0.62 -32.52 -18.77
C GLU A 41 -0.22 -31.35 -18.24
N SER A 42 0.18 -30.14 -18.61
CA SER A 42 -0.41 -28.90 -18.13
C SER A 42 -0.89 -28.02 -19.27
N ALA A 43 -1.87 -27.17 -18.97
CA ALA A 43 -2.24 -26.02 -19.78
C ALA A 43 -2.25 -24.75 -18.93
N ARG A 44 -1.99 -23.61 -19.58
CA ARG A 44 -1.98 -22.28 -18.95
C ARG A 44 -3.18 -21.44 -19.36
N PHE A 45 -3.56 -20.51 -18.50
CA PHE A 45 -4.60 -19.50 -18.77
C PHE A 45 -5.92 -20.10 -19.29
N VAL A 46 -6.32 -21.26 -18.76
CA VAL A 46 -7.50 -21.99 -19.19
C VAL A 46 -8.74 -21.19 -18.83
N ARG A 47 -9.57 -20.88 -19.81
CA ARG A 47 -10.75 -20.03 -19.63
C ARG A 47 -12.01 -20.85 -19.45
N MET A 48 -12.81 -20.49 -18.47
CA MET A 48 -14.07 -21.18 -18.21
C MET A 48 -15.19 -20.18 -17.98
N SER A 49 -16.42 -20.61 -18.23
CA SER A 49 -17.58 -19.75 -17.98
C SER A 49 -18.81 -20.52 -17.56
N TRP A 50 -19.60 -19.91 -16.68
CA TRP A 50 -20.92 -20.38 -16.29
C TRP A 50 -21.91 -19.23 -16.30
N ARG A 51 -22.98 -19.32 -17.09
CA ARG A 51 -24.04 -18.28 -17.20
C ARG A 51 -23.54 -16.84 -17.40
N GLY A 52 -22.38 -16.68 -18.05
CA GLY A 52 -21.73 -15.39 -18.32
C GLY A 52 -20.66 -14.99 -17.29
N LEU A 53 -20.58 -15.66 -16.14
CA LEU A 53 -19.47 -15.51 -15.19
C LEU A 53 -18.24 -16.22 -15.76
N ARG A 54 -17.20 -15.44 -16.11
CA ARG A 54 -15.97 -15.95 -16.72
C ARG A 54 -14.83 -15.95 -15.71
N VAL A 55 -14.08 -17.04 -15.68
CA VAL A 55 -12.86 -17.18 -14.88
C VAL A 55 -11.71 -17.66 -15.76
N THR A 56 -10.50 -17.43 -15.29
CA THR A 56 -9.27 -17.98 -15.89
C THR A 56 -8.52 -18.72 -14.80
N ILE A 57 -8.33 -20.02 -14.98
CA ILE A 57 -7.45 -20.81 -14.12
C ILE A 57 -6.05 -20.67 -14.71
N PRO A 58 -5.08 -20.06 -13.98
CA PRO A 58 -3.78 -19.73 -14.56
C PRO A 58 -2.99 -20.95 -15.01
N TRP A 59 -3.09 -22.06 -14.27
CA TRP A 59 -2.39 -23.30 -14.54
C TRP A 59 -3.28 -24.47 -14.11
N LEU A 60 -3.59 -25.35 -15.06
CA LEU A 60 -4.30 -26.61 -14.82
C LEU A 60 -3.39 -27.77 -15.23
N GLN A 61 -3.27 -28.78 -14.38
CA GLN A 61 -2.53 -30.01 -14.66
C GLN A 61 -3.51 -31.19 -14.67
N LYS A 62 -3.41 -32.05 -15.69
CA LYS A 62 -4.22 -33.27 -15.78
C LYS A 62 -3.68 -34.33 -14.83
N LEU A 63 -4.53 -34.93 -14.02
CA LEU A 63 -4.20 -36.06 -13.16
C LEU A 63 -4.66 -37.37 -13.83
N ASP A 64 -4.32 -38.51 -13.25
CA ASP A 64 -4.90 -39.81 -13.67
C ASP A 64 -6.42 -39.79 -13.56
N THR A 65 -6.94 -39.12 -12.54
CA THR A 65 -8.37 -38.83 -12.35
C THR A 65 -8.55 -37.35 -12.04
N GLY A 66 -9.30 -36.63 -12.86
CA GLY A 66 -9.60 -35.22 -12.63
C GLY A 66 -8.39 -34.29 -12.87
N TRP A 67 -8.35 -33.19 -12.13
CA TRP A 67 -7.46 -32.06 -12.40
C TRP A 67 -6.86 -31.47 -11.12
N LYS A 68 -5.67 -30.89 -11.26
CA LYS A 68 -5.03 -30.05 -10.26
C LYS A 68 -5.01 -28.61 -10.75
N ALA A 69 -5.54 -27.68 -9.96
CA ALA A 69 -5.44 -26.25 -10.25
C ALA A 69 -4.29 -25.64 -9.44
N ILE A 70 -3.38 -24.97 -10.13
CA ILE A 70 -2.23 -24.32 -9.52
C ILE A 70 -2.38 -22.81 -9.73
N TRP A 71 -2.17 -22.05 -8.66
CA TRP A 71 -2.49 -20.63 -8.59
C TRP A 71 -1.23 -19.80 -8.35
N PRO A 72 -0.55 -19.33 -9.41
CA PRO A 72 0.57 -18.41 -9.30
C PRO A 72 0.10 -17.02 -8.86
N MET A 73 0.71 -16.52 -7.79
CA MET A 73 0.42 -15.22 -7.21
C MET A 73 1.66 -14.64 -6.55
N MET A 74 1.75 -13.31 -6.42
CA MET A 74 2.90 -12.74 -5.71
C MET A 74 2.86 -13.11 -4.21
N THR A 75 1.68 -13.16 -3.61
CA THR A 75 1.48 -13.55 -2.20
C THR A 75 0.21 -14.37 -2.10
N ALA A 76 0.28 -15.53 -1.44
CA ALA A 76 -0.83 -16.46 -1.37
C ALA A 76 -1.68 -16.28 -0.11
N ARG A 77 -2.57 -15.29 -0.09
CA ARG A 77 -3.40 -14.96 1.10
C ARG A 77 -4.62 -15.87 1.21
N GLU A 78 -5.04 -16.16 2.45
CA GLU A 78 -6.27 -16.93 2.73
C GLU A 78 -7.54 -16.34 2.06
N THR A 79 -7.58 -15.02 1.85
CA THR A 79 -8.69 -14.34 1.16
C THR A 79 -8.84 -14.74 -0.31
N GLU A 80 -7.79 -15.25 -0.94
CA GLU A 80 -7.82 -15.71 -2.34
C GLU A 80 -8.62 -17.01 -2.50
N ALA A 81 -8.78 -17.81 -1.43
CA ALA A 81 -9.49 -19.09 -1.49
C ALA A 81 -10.94 -18.94 -1.98
N TRP A 82 -11.57 -17.77 -1.76
CA TRP A 82 -12.90 -17.48 -2.28
C TRP A 82 -12.93 -17.48 -3.81
N LEU A 83 -12.02 -16.76 -4.46
CA LEU A 83 -11.96 -16.72 -5.92
C LEU A 83 -11.55 -18.06 -6.51
N MET A 84 -10.66 -18.79 -5.83
CA MET A 84 -10.29 -20.16 -6.20
C MET A 84 -11.52 -21.09 -6.17
N ASP A 85 -12.40 -20.97 -5.15
CA ASP A 85 -13.58 -21.81 -5.03
C ASP A 85 -14.64 -21.49 -6.08
N ILE A 86 -14.85 -20.20 -6.36
CA ILE A 86 -15.70 -19.77 -7.47
C ILE A 86 -15.22 -20.38 -8.79
N ALA A 87 -13.91 -20.32 -9.06
CA ALA A 87 -13.36 -20.90 -10.27
C ALA A 87 -13.48 -22.44 -10.29
N ARG A 88 -13.28 -23.10 -9.14
CA ARG A 88 -13.47 -24.55 -8.98
C ARG A 88 -14.91 -24.99 -9.27
N LEU A 89 -15.89 -24.27 -8.73
CA LEU A 89 -17.30 -24.55 -8.96
C LEU A 89 -17.71 -24.30 -10.42
N ILE A 90 -17.17 -23.27 -11.07
CA ILE A 90 -17.40 -23.04 -12.51
C ILE A 90 -16.80 -24.18 -13.34
N ALA A 91 -15.59 -24.63 -13.01
CA ALA A 91 -14.97 -25.79 -13.64
C ALA A 91 -15.84 -27.05 -13.48
N GLN A 92 -16.35 -27.28 -12.27
CA GLN A 92 -17.25 -28.40 -12.00
C GLN A 92 -18.53 -28.34 -12.85
N LYS A 93 -19.15 -27.15 -13.00
CA LYS A 93 -20.31 -26.96 -13.89
C LYS A 93 -19.99 -27.22 -15.37
N ALA A 94 -18.73 -27.09 -15.77
CA ALA A 94 -18.23 -27.43 -17.09
C ALA A 94 -17.80 -28.90 -17.23
N GLY A 95 -17.99 -29.75 -16.20
CA GLY A 95 -17.57 -31.15 -16.22
C GLY A 95 -16.10 -31.38 -15.90
N ILE A 96 -15.41 -30.38 -15.36
CA ILE A 96 -13.98 -30.42 -15.03
C ILE A 96 -13.86 -30.56 -13.51
N ASP A 97 -13.51 -31.76 -13.06
CA ASP A 97 -13.36 -32.07 -11.63
C ASP A 97 -11.96 -31.71 -11.12
N ILE A 98 -11.85 -30.60 -10.39
CA ILE A 98 -10.61 -30.16 -9.76
C ILE A 98 -10.51 -30.79 -8.38
N GLN A 99 -9.61 -31.76 -8.24
CA GLN A 99 -9.41 -32.58 -7.04
C GLN A 99 -8.32 -32.02 -6.13
N GLU A 100 -7.31 -31.38 -6.71
CA GLU A 100 -6.19 -30.78 -5.98
C GLU A 100 -6.04 -29.30 -6.28
N GLN A 101 -5.58 -28.53 -5.29
CA GLN A 101 -5.26 -27.13 -5.46
C GLN A 101 -3.95 -26.77 -4.74
N GLU A 102 -3.10 -25.99 -5.41
CA GLU A 102 -1.88 -25.44 -4.84
C GLU A 102 -1.72 -23.96 -5.22
N ALA A 103 -1.10 -23.18 -4.35
CA ALA A 103 -0.61 -21.86 -4.69
C ALA A 103 0.89 -21.92 -5.02
N VAL A 104 1.29 -21.15 -6.03
CA VAL A 104 2.69 -20.82 -6.31
C VAL A 104 2.90 -19.37 -5.89
N SER A 105 3.76 -19.10 -4.91
CA SER A 105 4.02 -17.75 -4.41
C SER A 105 5.50 -17.37 -4.41
N ILE A 106 5.79 -16.07 -4.32
CA ILE A 106 7.16 -15.61 -4.15
C ILE A 106 7.59 -15.85 -2.70
N SER A 107 8.69 -16.59 -2.52
CA SER A 107 9.33 -16.80 -1.23
C SER A 107 9.79 -15.49 -0.63
N ARG A 108 9.31 -15.18 0.58
CA ARG A 108 9.80 -14.05 1.39
C ARG A 108 11.23 -14.23 1.90
N GLN A 109 11.74 -15.47 1.85
CA GLN A 109 13.11 -15.79 2.26
C GLN A 109 14.10 -15.78 1.10
N TYR A 110 13.61 -15.65 -0.14
CA TYR A 110 14.50 -15.57 -1.30
C TYR A 110 15.39 -14.34 -1.21
N VAL A 111 16.69 -14.55 -1.38
CA VAL A 111 17.72 -13.51 -1.50
C VAL A 111 18.27 -13.56 -2.91
N ARG A 112 18.32 -12.42 -3.59
CA ARG A 112 18.87 -12.30 -4.94
C ARG A 112 20.37 -12.59 -4.94
N GLY A 113 20.79 -13.59 -5.70
CA GLY A 113 22.21 -13.78 -6.07
C GLY A 113 22.58 -12.98 -7.32
N GLN A 114 23.76 -13.26 -7.88
CA GLN A 114 24.21 -12.66 -9.15
C GLN A 114 23.25 -12.91 -10.32
N LYS A 115 22.59 -14.07 -10.33
CA LYS A 115 21.54 -14.43 -11.28
C LYS A 115 20.21 -14.65 -10.55
N LEU A 116 19.10 -14.39 -11.25
CA LEU A 116 17.78 -14.75 -10.76
C LEU A 116 17.66 -16.28 -10.73
N ASP A 117 17.36 -16.82 -9.56
CA ASP A 117 17.10 -18.25 -9.37
C ASP A 117 15.60 -18.43 -9.16
N LEU A 118 14.92 -18.89 -10.21
CA LEU A 118 13.47 -19.09 -10.19
C LEU A 118 13.05 -20.25 -9.28
N SER A 119 13.91 -21.26 -9.12
CA SER A 119 13.62 -22.43 -8.28
C SER A 119 13.59 -22.07 -6.80
N ALA A 120 14.47 -21.14 -6.37
CA ALA A 120 14.47 -20.61 -5.01
C ALA A 120 13.48 -19.44 -4.81
N LEU A 121 13.12 -18.72 -5.89
CA LEU A 121 12.19 -17.61 -5.84
C LEU A 121 10.76 -18.08 -5.56
N PHE A 122 10.32 -19.17 -6.18
CA PHE A 122 8.95 -19.66 -6.06
C PHE A 122 8.81 -20.78 -5.04
N VAL A 123 7.70 -20.76 -4.30
CA VAL A 123 7.32 -21.82 -3.37
C VAL A 123 5.93 -22.34 -3.75
N LYS A 124 5.78 -23.67 -3.79
CA LYS A 124 4.49 -24.35 -3.94
C LYS A 124 3.97 -24.77 -2.57
N SER A 125 2.69 -24.56 -2.33
CA SER A 125 2.03 -24.92 -1.08
C SER A 125 0.52 -25.03 -1.30
N ASP A 126 -0.11 -26.04 -0.70
CA ASP A 126 -1.57 -26.11 -0.57
C ASP A 126 -2.10 -25.20 0.55
N CYS A 127 -1.23 -24.72 1.43
CA CYS A 127 -1.53 -23.77 2.50
C CYS A 127 -1.40 -22.32 2.04
N LEU A 128 -2.36 -21.49 2.45
CA LEU A 128 -2.36 -20.05 2.25
C LEU A 128 -1.88 -19.30 3.51
N GLU A 129 -1.33 -18.11 3.29
CA GLU A 129 -0.82 -17.19 4.29
C GLU A 129 -1.94 -16.39 4.98
N ASN A 130 -1.90 -16.36 6.30
CA ASN A 130 -2.71 -15.44 7.08
C ASN A 130 -2.22 -13.97 6.93
N ARG A 131 -2.85 -13.04 7.64
CA ARG A 131 -2.48 -11.60 7.60
C ARG A 131 -1.03 -11.32 8.00
N LYS A 132 -0.42 -12.17 8.84
CA LYS A 132 0.98 -12.09 9.28
C LYS A 132 1.98 -12.77 8.35
N HIS A 133 1.56 -13.24 7.17
CA HIS A 133 2.41 -13.90 6.18
C HIS A 133 2.93 -15.29 6.58
N HIS A 134 2.22 -15.98 7.47
CA HIS A 134 2.56 -17.36 7.83
C HIS A 134 1.59 -18.33 7.16
N PRO A 135 2.06 -19.44 6.57
CA PRO A 135 1.20 -20.54 6.16
C PRO A 135 0.31 -20.98 7.33
N SER A 136 -0.99 -21.10 7.08
CA SER A 136 -1.99 -21.21 8.14
C SER A 136 -2.98 -22.33 7.89
N ARG A 137 -3.70 -22.29 6.76
CA ARG A 137 -4.75 -23.25 6.42
C ARG A 137 -4.61 -23.70 4.97
N THR A 138 -4.97 -24.96 4.69
CA THR A 138 -5.04 -25.48 3.32
C THR A 138 -6.19 -24.82 2.55
N ILE A 139 -6.04 -24.70 1.23
CA ILE A 139 -7.09 -24.19 0.32
C ILE A 139 -8.39 -24.97 0.55
N ALA A 140 -8.33 -26.30 0.60
CA ALA A 140 -9.49 -27.15 0.84
C ALA A 140 -10.22 -26.80 2.14
N SER A 141 -9.49 -26.71 3.26
CA SER A 141 -10.09 -26.40 4.57
C SER A 141 -10.75 -25.01 4.62
N LEU A 142 -10.26 -24.05 3.83
CA LEU A 142 -10.87 -22.72 3.75
C LEU A 142 -12.19 -22.79 2.98
N GLN A 143 -12.20 -23.50 1.85
CA GLN A 143 -13.35 -23.63 0.96
C GLN A 143 -14.51 -24.42 1.57
N GLU A 144 -14.22 -25.38 2.47
CA GLU A 144 -15.22 -26.10 3.26
C GLU A 144 -16.18 -25.20 4.05
N THR A 145 -15.81 -23.93 4.30
CA THR A 145 -16.63 -23.00 5.07
C THR A 145 -17.26 -21.88 4.22
N MET A 146 -16.97 -21.82 2.92
CA MET A 146 -17.35 -20.69 2.06
C MET A 146 -18.69 -20.87 1.35
N HIS A 147 -18.94 -22.08 0.82
CA HIS A 147 -20.16 -22.49 0.11
C HIS A 147 -20.83 -21.39 -0.74
N PRO A 148 -20.14 -20.76 -1.71
CA PRO A 148 -20.76 -19.77 -2.57
C PRO A 148 -21.84 -20.38 -3.47
N ASP A 149 -22.99 -19.70 -3.58
CA ASP A 149 -24.01 -20.02 -4.58
C ASP A 149 -23.74 -19.22 -5.87
N LEU A 150 -23.22 -19.91 -6.89
CA LEU A 150 -22.91 -19.30 -8.19
C LEU A 150 -24.15 -18.71 -8.87
N ASP A 151 -25.30 -19.38 -8.76
CA ASP A 151 -26.51 -18.95 -9.44
C ASP A 151 -27.09 -17.71 -8.77
N GLN A 152 -27.05 -17.65 -7.43
CA GLN A 152 -27.38 -16.45 -6.67
C GLN A 152 -26.45 -15.29 -7.04
N LEU A 153 -25.13 -15.49 -7.02
CA LEU A 153 -24.16 -14.45 -7.36
C LEU A 153 -24.38 -13.88 -8.77
N VAL A 154 -24.64 -14.74 -9.75
CA VAL A 154 -24.94 -14.31 -11.13
C VAL A 154 -26.25 -13.53 -11.19
N ASN A 155 -27.29 -13.97 -10.48
CA ASN A 155 -28.57 -13.27 -10.46
C ASN A 155 -28.45 -11.89 -9.80
N GLU A 156 -27.78 -11.80 -8.65
CA GLU A 156 -27.51 -10.54 -7.95
C GLU A 156 -26.73 -9.57 -8.84
N ALA A 157 -25.67 -10.05 -9.50
CA ALA A 157 -24.89 -9.22 -10.42
C ALA A 157 -25.75 -8.69 -11.58
N ARG A 158 -26.63 -9.52 -12.18
CA ARG A 158 -27.53 -9.09 -13.25
C ARG A 158 -28.53 -8.04 -12.77
N THR A 159 -29.13 -8.23 -11.60
CA THR A 159 -30.03 -7.25 -10.99
C THR A 159 -29.35 -5.89 -10.80
N LEU A 160 -28.06 -5.87 -10.44
CA LEU A 160 -27.30 -4.62 -10.32
C LEU A 160 -27.04 -3.92 -11.67
N PHE A 161 -26.90 -4.67 -12.77
CA PHE A 161 -26.70 -4.09 -14.11
C PHE A 161 -28.00 -3.63 -14.78
N GLU A 162 -29.13 -4.26 -14.45
CA GLU A 162 -30.43 -3.98 -15.05
C GLU A 162 -31.28 -3.01 -14.21
N GLY A 163 -31.04 -2.97 -12.89
CA GLY A 163 -31.79 -2.16 -11.93
C GLY A 163 -31.18 -0.78 -11.66
N PRO A 164 -31.90 0.07 -10.89
CA PRO A 164 -31.35 1.34 -10.41
C PRO A 164 -30.19 1.09 -9.44
N CYS A 165 -29.20 1.98 -9.45
CA CYS A 165 -28.10 1.94 -8.48
C CYS A 165 -28.67 2.03 -7.04
N PRO A 166 -28.36 1.08 -6.14
CA PRO A 166 -28.87 1.11 -4.78
C PRO A 166 -28.33 2.33 -4.01
N PRO A 167 -29.08 2.86 -3.03
CA PRO A 167 -28.59 3.96 -2.21
C PRO A 167 -27.32 3.54 -1.45
N ALA A 168 -26.35 4.45 -1.37
CA ALA A 168 -25.10 4.21 -0.68
C ALA A 168 -25.33 4.07 0.84
N VAL A 169 -24.75 3.04 1.45
CA VAL A 169 -24.79 2.81 2.89
C VAL A 169 -23.36 2.76 3.42
N ASN A 170 -23.00 3.72 4.28
CA ASN A 170 -21.70 3.73 4.92
C ASN A 170 -21.63 2.59 5.94
N SER A 171 -20.83 1.57 5.66
CA SER A 171 -20.77 0.35 6.46
C SER A 171 -19.33 -0.12 6.65
N ARG A 172 -19.16 -1.19 7.43
CA ARG A 172 -17.85 -1.85 7.59
C ARG A 172 -17.24 -2.20 6.25
N SER A 173 -18.05 -2.58 5.26
CA SER A 173 -17.59 -2.89 3.90
C SER A 173 -16.91 -1.71 3.20
N CYS A 174 -17.36 -0.47 3.46
CA CYS A 174 -16.73 0.74 2.94
C CYS A 174 -15.35 1.02 3.56
N ALA A 175 -15.07 0.41 4.72
CA ALA A 175 -13.82 0.56 5.46
C ALA A 175 -12.91 -0.68 5.43
N LEU A 176 -13.28 -1.71 4.66
CA LEU A 176 -12.45 -2.90 4.48
C LEU A 176 -11.34 -2.62 3.46
N GLY A 177 -10.09 -2.89 3.84
CA GLY A 177 -8.95 -2.82 2.93
C GLY A 177 -8.58 -1.39 2.52
N LYS A 178 -8.23 -1.21 1.24
CA LYS A 178 -7.97 0.12 0.68
C LYS A 178 -9.29 0.89 0.54
N ARG A 179 -9.23 2.22 0.68
CA ARG A 179 -10.39 3.09 0.47
C ARG A 179 -11.02 2.79 -0.90
N CYS A 180 -12.33 2.54 -0.91
CA CYS A 180 -13.10 2.34 -2.14
C CYS A 180 -12.93 3.56 -3.07
N THR A 181 -12.67 3.32 -4.35
CA THR A 181 -12.49 4.40 -5.35
C THR A 181 -13.76 5.22 -5.56
N TYR A 182 -14.93 4.65 -5.27
CA TYR A 182 -16.23 5.30 -5.37
C TYR A 182 -16.72 5.86 -4.03
N TYR A 183 -15.92 5.82 -2.97
CA TYR A 183 -16.34 6.30 -1.65
C TYR A 183 -16.77 7.77 -1.68
N ASP A 184 -16.04 8.60 -2.43
CA ASP A 184 -16.35 10.01 -2.59
C ASP A 184 -17.60 10.24 -3.42
N ASP A 185 -17.88 9.40 -4.43
CA ASP A 185 -19.13 9.46 -5.19
C ASP A 185 -20.34 9.04 -4.33
N CYS A 186 -20.17 7.98 -3.54
CA CYS A 186 -21.21 7.44 -2.65
C CYS A 186 -21.62 8.42 -1.56
N PHE A 187 -20.65 9.14 -0.96
CA PHE A 187 -20.88 9.96 0.23
C PHE A 187 -20.60 11.45 0.02
N GLN A 188 -20.21 11.87 -1.18
CA GLN A 188 -20.01 13.28 -1.54
C GLN A 188 -19.07 14.02 -0.57
N THR A 189 -17.98 13.37 -0.14
CA THR A 189 -17.25 13.85 1.06
C THR A 189 -16.58 15.21 0.87
N ASP A 190 -16.29 15.61 -0.35
CA ASP A 190 -15.73 16.92 -0.65
C ASP A 190 -16.74 18.06 -0.39
N TRP A 191 -18.03 17.81 -0.61
CA TRP A 191 -19.13 18.78 -0.42
C TRP A 191 -19.62 18.87 1.03
N ARG A 192 -19.24 17.91 1.87
CA ARG A 192 -19.63 17.89 3.29
C ARG A 192 -18.82 18.89 4.11
N SER A 193 -19.46 19.46 5.14
CA SER A 193 -18.75 20.16 6.21
C SER A 193 -17.78 19.20 6.91
N GLY A 194 -16.69 19.71 7.48
CA GLY A 194 -15.85 18.91 8.38
C GLY A 194 -16.56 18.50 9.68
N ASP A 195 -17.62 19.23 10.05
CA ASP A 195 -18.56 18.88 11.11
C ASP A 195 -19.59 17.86 10.60
N ASP A 196 -19.16 16.63 10.39
CA ASP A 196 -20.02 15.53 9.88
C ASP A 196 -19.60 14.19 10.50
N THR A 197 -20.56 13.45 11.05
CA THR A 197 -20.33 12.17 11.73
C THR A 197 -19.73 11.09 10.82
N LEU A 198 -19.83 11.24 9.49
CA LEU A 198 -19.12 10.43 8.50
C LEU A 198 -17.61 10.36 8.76
N PHE A 199 -17.04 11.43 9.34
CA PHE A 199 -15.62 11.53 9.62
C PHE A 199 -15.21 10.94 10.99
N LEU A 200 -16.12 10.46 11.83
CA LEU A 200 -15.78 9.86 13.14
C LEU A 200 -15.18 8.45 13.01
N ARG A 201 -13.96 8.36 12.49
CA ARG A 201 -13.31 7.08 12.13
C ARG A 201 -12.77 6.31 13.34
N SER A 202 -12.40 6.99 14.42
CA SER A 202 -11.78 6.39 15.60
C SER A 202 -12.77 5.76 16.58
N VAL A 203 -14.07 6.04 16.44
CA VAL A 203 -15.10 5.55 17.37
C VAL A 203 -15.54 4.13 16.98
N PRO A 204 -15.59 3.18 17.93
CA PRO A 204 -16.25 1.90 17.74
C PRO A 204 -17.72 2.10 17.34
N HIS A 205 -18.31 1.20 16.58
CA HIS A 205 -19.72 1.31 16.19
C HIS A 205 -20.08 2.59 15.41
N ARG A 206 -19.11 3.31 14.82
CA ARG A 206 -19.37 4.55 14.05
C ARG A 206 -20.43 4.45 12.95
N PHE A 207 -20.72 3.24 12.46
CA PHE A 207 -21.75 3.00 11.44
C PHE A 207 -23.17 2.94 12.02
N GLU A 208 -23.31 2.89 13.34
CA GLU A 208 -24.58 2.97 14.09
C GLU A 208 -24.89 4.42 14.50
N ILE A 209 -23.90 5.32 14.43
CA ILE A 209 -24.08 6.76 14.69
C ILE A 209 -24.91 7.35 13.55
N ARG A 210 -25.96 8.08 13.92
CA ARG A 210 -26.79 8.80 12.96
C ARG A 210 -25.96 9.81 12.16
N GLU A 211 -26.17 9.84 10.86
CA GLU A 211 -25.56 10.84 9.98
C GLU A 211 -26.06 12.26 10.33
N GLY A 212 -25.13 13.20 10.49
CA GLY A 212 -25.42 14.58 10.83
C GLY A 212 -24.19 15.34 11.34
N PRO A 213 -24.37 16.55 11.88
CA PRO A 213 -23.28 17.32 12.47
C PRO A 213 -22.74 16.66 13.75
N ILE A 214 -21.42 16.63 13.92
CA ILE A 214 -20.76 16.18 15.15
C ILE A 214 -21.14 17.09 16.31
N SER A 215 -21.31 18.40 16.06
CA SER A 215 -21.76 19.40 17.05
C SER A 215 -23.13 19.12 17.68
N GLN A 216 -23.95 18.25 17.07
CA GLN A 216 -25.26 17.85 17.57
C GLN A 216 -25.25 16.49 18.31
N LEU A 217 -24.10 15.83 18.40
CA LEU A 217 -23.99 14.58 19.15
C LEU A 217 -23.98 14.83 20.66
N ASP A 218 -24.44 13.84 21.41
CA ASP A 218 -24.13 13.75 22.84
C ASP A 218 -22.62 13.49 23.01
N PRO A 219 -21.86 14.40 23.66
CA PRO A 219 -20.44 14.21 23.86
C PRO A 219 -20.10 13.06 24.82
N ALA A 220 -21.06 12.50 25.56
CA ALA A 220 -20.81 11.43 26.51
C ALA A 220 -20.13 10.22 25.84
N GLY A 221 -18.96 9.83 26.38
CA GLY A 221 -18.16 8.70 25.89
C GLY A 221 -17.21 9.05 24.75
N LEU A 222 -17.35 10.20 24.08
CA LEU A 222 -16.37 10.65 23.08
C LEU A 222 -15.00 10.96 23.70
N GLN A 223 -14.96 11.34 24.99
CA GLN A 223 -13.73 11.63 25.73
C GLN A 223 -12.79 10.41 25.83
N GLU A 224 -13.33 9.19 25.69
CA GLU A 224 -12.54 7.95 25.69
C GLU A 224 -11.73 7.76 24.39
N TYR A 225 -12.07 8.53 23.34
CA TYR A 225 -11.45 8.46 22.02
C TYR A 225 -10.84 9.82 21.68
N PRO A 226 -9.55 10.07 21.99
CA PRO A 226 -8.93 11.40 21.90
C PRO A 226 -9.17 12.14 20.57
N VAL A 227 -9.10 11.42 19.45
CA VAL A 227 -9.37 11.99 18.12
C VAL A 227 -10.83 12.38 17.95
N ALA A 228 -11.78 11.54 18.38
CA ALA A 228 -13.20 11.86 18.27
C ALA A 228 -13.58 13.02 19.21
N TRP A 229 -12.95 13.08 20.38
CA TRP A 229 -13.07 14.21 21.29
C TRP A 229 -12.57 15.50 20.64
N ALA A 230 -11.39 15.48 20.03
CA ALA A 230 -10.83 16.60 19.29
C ALA A 230 -11.74 17.04 18.13
N GLN A 231 -12.33 16.09 17.41
CA GLN A 231 -13.32 16.36 16.36
C GLN A 231 -14.56 17.07 16.90
N TYR A 232 -15.10 16.62 18.04
CA TYR A 232 -16.23 17.25 18.69
C TYR A 232 -15.88 18.65 19.20
N GLN A 233 -14.71 18.84 19.81
CA GLN A 233 -14.30 20.19 20.24
C GLN A 233 -14.11 21.14 19.04
N ALA A 234 -13.52 20.66 17.95
CA ALA A 234 -13.34 21.43 16.73
C ALA A 234 -14.67 21.78 16.05
N SER A 235 -15.72 20.96 16.22
CA SER A 235 -17.05 21.29 15.69
C SER A 235 -17.73 22.43 16.44
N LEU A 236 -17.33 22.68 17.70
CA LEU A 236 -17.77 23.83 18.47
C LEU A 236 -16.92 25.08 18.17
N SER A 237 -15.60 24.91 18.06
CA SER A 237 -14.65 25.97 17.73
C SER A 237 -13.41 25.38 17.06
N SER A 238 -13.25 25.60 15.76
CA SER A 238 -12.12 25.09 14.97
C SER A 238 -10.98 26.13 14.89
N PRO A 239 -9.71 25.73 15.02
CA PRO A 239 -9.24 24.39 15.36
C PRO A 239 -9.35 24.09 16.87
N TRP A 240 -9.47 22.81 17.20
CA TRP A 240 -9.21 22.31 18.57
C TRP A 240 -7.71 22.08 18.77
N ILE A 241 -7.20 22.56 19.91
CA ILE A 241 -5.79 22.40 20.28
C ILE A 241 -5.70 22.05 21.77
N SER A 242 -5.16 20.87 22.09
CA SER A 242 -4.74 20.55 23.47
C SER A 242 -3.37 21.19 23.73
N ARG A 243 -3.37 22.48 24.11
CA ARG A 243 -2.15 23.27 24.31
C ARG A 243 -1.15 22.63 25.29
N PRO A 244 -1.57 22.10 26.46
CA PRO A 244 -0.63 21.47 27.40
C PRO A 244 0.07 20.25 26.79
N ASP A 245 -0.71 19.35 26.19
CA ASP A 245 -0.18 18.11 25.61
C ASP A 245 0.67 18.37 24.36
N LEU A 246 0.28 19.37 23.54
CA LEU A 246 1.08 19.80 22.40
C LEU A 246 2.41 20.43 22.86
N GLY A 247 2.38 21.23 23.93
CA GLY A 247 3.57 21.81 24.55
C GLY A 247 4.51 20.73 25.09
N GLU A 248 3.98 19.73 25.79
CA GLU A 248 4.74 18.58 26.26
C GLU A 248 5.33 17.78 25.08
N TRP A 249 4.52 17.53 24.05
CA TRP A 249 4.99 16.88 22.83
C TRP A 249 6.13 17.67 22.17
N LEU A 250 6.16 19.01 22.24
CA LEU A 250 7.26 19.82 21.67
C LEU A 250 8.52 19.84 22.55
N ALA A 251 8.40 19.66 23.86
CA ALA A 251 9.42 20.01 24.85
C ALA A 251 10.75 19.26 24.74
N ASP A 252 10.76 18.01 24.25
CA ASP A 252 11.97 17.19 24.12
C ASP A 252 12.71 17.38 22.77
N ALA A 253 12.21 18.24 21.87
CA ALA A 253 12.91 18.59 20.64
C ALA A 253 14.11 19.50 20.92
N LYS A 254 15.24 19.25 20.26
CA LYS A 254 16.49 20.01 20.43
C LYS A 254 17.06 20.48 19.09
N PRO A 255 17.55 21.73 18.98
CA PRO A 255 18.22 22.19 17.78
C PRO A 255 19.57 21.49 17.55
N PRO A 256 20.10 21.50 16.31
CA PRO A 256 19.42 21.99 15.10
C PRO A 256 18.22 21.10 14.74
N PHE A 257 17.17 21.71 14.21
CA PHE A 257 16.03 20.94 13.68
C PHE A 257 16.33 20.54 12.23
N SER A 258 15.97 19.31 11.90
CA SER A 258 16.08 18.80 10.53
C SER A 258 14.81 18.06 10.13
N TYR A 259 14.54 18.00 8.84
CA TYR A 259 13.33 17.43 8.24
C TYR A 259 13.77 16.45 7.17
N LEU A 260 13.33 15.19 7.25
CA LEU A 260 13.87 14.12 6.43
C LEU A 260 12.75 13.30 5.81
N ASP A 261 12.79 13.17 4.49
CA ASP A 261 11.86 12.39 3.70
C ASP A 261 12.61 11.48 2.72
N PHE A 262 12.12 10.25 2.54
CA PHE A 262 12.69 9.27 1.60
C PHE A 262 11.71 8.91 0.49
N GLU A 263 12.27 8.66 -0.69
CA GLU A 263 11.57 7.96 -1.77
C GLU A 263 12.09 6.54 -1.93
N TRP A 264 11.16 5.58 -2.02
CA TRP A 264 11.50 4.17 -2.17
C TRP A 264 10.55 3.40 -3.09
N ASP A 265 11.05 2.34 -3.69
CA ASP A 265 10.26 1.35 -4.42
C ASP A 265 10.36 -0.03 -3.72
N THR A 266 9.29 -0.82 -3.79
CA THR A 266 9.23 -2.17 -3.23
C THR A 266 9.25 -3.20 -4.36
N PHE A 267 10.17 -4.16 -4.28
CA PHE A 267 10.38 -5.16 -5.31
C PHE A 267 9.96 -6.55 -4.84
N ALA A 268 8.84 -7.05 -5.36
CA ALA A 268 8.43 -8.44 -5.12
C ALA A 268 9.51 -9.42 -5.62
N VAL A 269 10.03 -9.18 -6.83
CA VAL A 269 11.21 -9.87 -7.37
C VAL A 269 12.41 -8.91 -7.27
N PRO A 270 13.38 -9.19 -6.38
CA PRO A 270 14.47 -8.25 -6.10
C PRO A 270 15.40 -8.09 -7.32
N PRO A 271 15.72 -6.85 -7.72
CA PRO A 271 16.55 -6.58 -8.90
C PRO A 271 18.05 -6.69 -8.64
N TYR A 272 18.51 -6.46 -7.40
CA TYR A 272 19.93 -6.37 -7.06
C TYR A 272 20.37 -7.45 -6.09
N GLU A 273 21.64 -7.85 -6.22
CA GLU A 273 22.26 -8.86 -5.35
C GLU A 273 22.14 -8.48 -3.86
N GLY A 274 21.84 -9.47 -3.02
CA GLY A 274 21.65 -9.32 -1.59
C GLY A 274 20.28 -8.78 -1.16
N MET A 275 19.43 -8.29 -2.07
CA MET A 275 18.04 -7.94 -1.73
C MET A 275 17.16 -9.18 -1.56
N LYS A 276 16.27 -9.15 -0.57
CA LYS A 276 15.21 -10.13 -0.39
C LYS A 276 13.96 -9.80 -1.20
N SER A 277 13.11 -10.81 -1.43
CA SER A 277 11.76 -10.56 -1.95
C SER A 277 10.98 -9.61 -1.07
N PHE A 278 10.32 -8.63 -1.70
CA PHE A 278 9.59 -7.54 -1.06
C PHE A 278 10.48 -6.56 -0.26
N ASP A 279 11.80 -6.60 -0.45
CA ASP A 279 12.66 -5.53 0.04
C ASP A 279 12.38 -4.22 -0.70
N VAL A 280 12.76 -3.14 -0.03
CA VAL A 280 12.70 -1.78 -0.56
C VAL A 280 14.06 -1.32 -1.04
N LEU A 281 14.03 -0.50 -2.08
CA LEU A 281 15.15 0.29 -2.56
C LEU A 281 14.84 1.77 -2.29
N CYS A 282 15.52 2.38 -1.32
CA CYS A 282 15.53 3.82 -1.17
C CYS A 282 16.40 4.41 -2.28
N PHE A 283 15.80 5.24 -3.14
CA PHE A 283 16.49 5.80 -4.29
C PHE A 283 16.68 7.32 -4.19
N GLN A 284 16.00 7.99 -3.26
CA GLN A 284 16.15 9.41 -3.04
C GLN A 284 15.84 9.81 -1.61
N PHE A 285 16.49 10.86 -1.13
CA PHE A 285 16.11 11.55 0.10
C PHE A 285 16.17 13.06 -0.10
N SER A 286 15.37 13.78 0.68
CA SER A 286 15.48 15.21 0.89
C SER A 286 15.76 15.49 2.36
N LEU A 287 16.56 16.51 2.64
CA LEU A 287 16.88 16.99 3.97
C LEU A 287 16.81 18.52 3.97
N HIS A 288 15.98 19.08 4.83
CA HIS A 288 16.11 20.48 5.24
C HIS A 288 16.70 20.54 6.64
N THR A 289 17.61 21.47 6.89
CA THR A 289 18.20 21.72 8.21
C THR A 289 18.08 23.21 8.55
N GLU A 290 17.58 23.50 9.74
CA GLU A 290 17.59 24.86 10.27
C GLU A 290 18.99 25.23 10.75
N THR A 291 19.47 26.37 10.27
CA THR A 291 20.76 26.97 10.61
C THR A 291 20.55 28.42 11.04
N ASP A 292 21.59 29.05 11.58
CA ASP A 292 21.57 30.48 11.92
C ASP A 292 21.28 31.37 10.69
N SER A 293 21.61 30.90 9.47
CA SER A 293 21.37 31.58 8.20
C SER A 293 20.01 31.28 7.56
N GLY A 294 19.20 30.40 8.17
CA GLY A 294 17.90 29.99 7.65
C GLY A 294 17.85 28.49 7.32
N LEU A 295 16.97 28.12 6.39
CA LEU A 295 16.70 26.73 6.03
C LEU A 295 17.61 26.28 4.87
N GLU A 296 18.57 25.41 5.15
CA GLU A 296 19.43 24.81 4.13
C GLU A 296 18.82 23.52 3.60
N HIS A 297 18.98 23.27 2.30
CA HIS A 297 18.47 22.06 1.63
C HIS A 297 19.61 21.21 1.08
N THR A 298 19.50 19.90 1.26
CA THR A 298 20.37 18.90 0.62
C THR A 298 19.52 17.72 0.16
N SER A 299 19.77 17.22 -1.04
CA SER A 299 19.09 16.03 -1.57
C SER A 299 20.07 15.02 -2.18
N TYR A 300 19.58 13.80 -2.37
CA TYR A 300 20.26 12.76 -3.13
C TYR A 300 19.25 12.06 -4.03
N PHE A 301 19.66 11.74 -5.26
CA PHE A 301 18.93 10.85 -6.16
C PHE A 301 19.91 9.84 -6.75
N GLY A 302 19.56 8.56 -6.64
CA GLY A 302 20.31 7.43 -7.16
C GLY A 302 19.47 6.60 -8.12
N TRP A 303 20.13 5.98 -9.10
CA TRP A 303 19.53 5.01 -10.01
C TRP A 303 20.36 3.72 -9.99
N GLY A 304 19.74 2.60 -10.35
CA GLY A 304 20.39 1.29 -10.25
C GLY A 304 20.49 0.84 -8.79
N ASP A 305 21.50 0.02 -8.48
CA ASP A 305 21.80 -0.34 -7.10
C ASP A 305 22.52 0.82 -6.39
N CYS A 306 21.72 1.77 -5.92
CA CYS A 306 22.19 2.98 -5.26
C CYS A 306 22.25 2.87 -3.73
N ARG A 307 21.98 1.70 -3.14
CA ARG A 307 21.80 1.54 -1.69
C ARG A 307 23.02 2.00 -0.89
N LYS A 308 24.23 1.67 -1.35
CA LYS A 308 25.47 2.08 -0.66
C LYS A 308 25.71 3.58 -0.79
N GLU A 309 25.56 4.13 -1.99
CA GLU A 309 25.73 5.57 -2.21
C GLU A 309 24.68 6.38 -1.44
N PHE A 310 23.42 5.92 -1.42
CA PHE A 310 22.35 6.48 -0.61
C PHE A 310 22.76 6.58 0.86
N LEU A 311 23.30 5.50 1.43
CA LEU A 311 23.77 5.46 2.82
C LEU A 311 24.95 6.41 3.07
N ASP A 312 25.94 6.40 2.18
CA ASP A 312 27.12 7.26 2.31
C ASP A 312 26.73 8.75 2.23
N ARG A 313 25.81 9.12 1.34
CA ARG A 313 25.28 10.47 1.20
C ARG A 313 24.43 10.88 2.39
N LEU A 314 23.50 10.02 2.82
CA LEU A 314 22.64 10.29 3.97
C LEU A 314 23.48 10.56 5.23
N LEU A 315 24.46 9.71 5.51
CA LEU A 315 25.34 9.85 6.69
C LEU A 315 26.24 11.07 6.63
N ALA A 316 26.57 11.57 5.43
CA ALA A 316 27.35 12.78 5.26
C ALA A 316 26.49 14.05 5.40
N SER A 317 25.20 13.97 5.08
CA SER A 317 24.28 15.12 5.09
C SER A 317 23.59 15.35 6.43
N VAL A 318 23.21 14.29 7.16
CA VAL A 318 22.44 14.42 8.41
C VAL A 318 23.31 15.00 9.53
N PRO A 319 22.88 16.08 10.22
CA PRO A 319 23.62 16.63 11.36
C PRO A 319 23.89 15.60 12.46
N ALA A 320 25.04 15.72 13.12
CA ALA A 320 25.48 14.77 14.15
C ALA A 320 24.58 14.76 15.40
N GLU A 321 23.91 15.89 15.68
CA GLU A 321 23.03 16.11 16.82
C GLU A 321 21.75 16.86 16.39
N GLY A 322 20.86 17.13 17.34
CA GLY A 322 19.56 17.74 17.09
C GLY A 322 18.44 16.73 16.80
N THR A 323 17.20 17.23 16.73
CA THR A 323 15.99 16.44 16.46
C THR A 323 15.71 16.39 14.97
N ILE A 324 15.40 15.18 14.47
CA ILE A 324 15.04 14.95 13.07
C ILE A 324 13.54 14.73 13.02
N PHE A 325 12.80 15.72 12.54
CA PHE A 325 11.39 15.58 12.28
C PHE A 325 11.17 14.81 10.98
N VAL A 326 10.15 13.96 11.03
CA VAL A 326 9.74 13.08 9.94
C VAL A 326 8.23 12.88 10.03
N TYR A 327 7.52 12.83 8.91
CA TYR A 327 6.10 12.54 8.87
C TYR A 327 5.81 11.03 8.75
N ASN A 328 5.01 10.44 9.66
CA ASN A 328 4.70 9.00 9.66
C ASN A 328 5.96 8.12 9.86
N MET A 329 6.81 8.55 10.79
CA MET A 329 8.13 8.00 11.10
C MET A 329 8.16 6.47 11.19
N GLU A 330 7.26 5.84 11.94
CA GLU A 330 7.28 4.38 12.19
C GLU A 330 6.91 3.56 10.94
N GLY A 331 6.10 4.11 10.04
CA GLY A 331 5.68 3.45 8.80
C GLY A 331 6.65 3.67 7.63
N ALA A 332 7.44 4.75 7.70
CA ALA A 332 8.26 5.25 6.61
C ALA A 332 9.78 5.19 6.96
N GLU A 333 10.41 6.33 7.24
CA GLU A 333 11.87 6.52 7.25
C GLU A 333 12.54 5.63 8.31
N ARG A 334 12.00 5.56 9.53
CA ARG A 334 12.58 4.72 10.59
C ARG A 334 12.55 3.24 10.21
N LEU A 335 11.45 2.80 9.59
CA LEU A 335 11.36 1.42 9.08
C LEU A 335 12.37 1.19 7.95
N ARG A 336 12.55 2.15 7.04
CA ARG A 336 13.56 2.05 5.97
C ARG A 336 14.98 1.97 6.51
N LEU A 337 15.33 2.80 7.49
CA LEU A 337 16.65 2.76 8.12
C LEU A 337 16.91 1.42 8.84
N LYS A 338 15.92 0.87 9.54
CA LYS A 338 16.02 -0.46 10.15
C LYS A 338 16.25 -1.55 9.10
N GLN A 339 15.53 -1.50 7.98
CA GLN A 339 15.71 -2.44 6.87
C GLN A 339 17.09 -2.31 6.21
N LEU A 340 17.55 -1.09 5.97
CA LEU A 340 18.89 -0.82 5.44
C LEU A 340 19.99 -1.27 6.42
N ALA A 341 19.79 -1.13 7.73
CA ALA A 341 20.72 -1.62 8.75
C ALA A 341 20.86 -3.16 8.73
N VAL A 342 19.79 -3.88 8.40
CA VAL A 342 19.84 -5.34 8.20
C VAL A 342 20.56 -5.68 6.89
N GLN A 343 20.31 -4.94 5.81
CA GLN A 343 20.98 -5.14 4.52
C GLN A 343 22.48 -4.80 4.57
N PHE A 344 22.86 -3.79 5.36
CA PHE A 344 24.24 -3.30 5.48
C PHE A 344 24.66 -3.21 6.96
N PRO A 345 25.01 -4.34 7.61
CA PRO A 345 25.33 -4.39 9.05
C PRO A 345 26.45 -3.42 9.47
N ALA A 346 27.40 -3.12 8.59
CA ALA A 346 28.48 -2.15 8.85
C ALA A 346 27.98 -0.72 9.09
N TYR A 347 26.77 -0.39 8.62
CA TYR A 347 26.13 0.93 8.78
C TYR A 347 25.16 0.95 9.98
N ALA A 348 24.81 -0.19 10.55
CA ALA A 348 23.71 -0.34 11.50
C ALA A 348 23.79 0.63 12.69
N LEU A 349 24.96 0.73 13.34
CA LEU A 349 25.16 1.64 14.48
C LEU A 349 25.04 3.12 14.11
N LYS A 350 25.44 3.49 12.89
CA LYS A 350 25.34 4.88 12.43
C LYS A 350 23.90 5.24 12.10
N LEU A 351 23.18 4.35 11.42
CA LEU A 351 21.76 4.52 11.12
C LEU A 351 20.92 4.55 12.41
N GLN A 352 21.30 3.75 13.41
CA GLN A 352 20.65 3.73 14.71
C GLN A 352 20.62 5.10 15.38
N LYS A 353 21.76 5.80 15.38
CA LYS A 353 21.87 7.16 15.91
C LYS A 353 21.00 8.18 15.17
N ILE A 354 20.60 7.91 13.93
CA ILE A 354 19.66 8.76 13.19
C ILE A 354 18.24 8.49 13.70
N TRP A 355 17.76 7.24 13.65
CA TRP A 355 16.35 6.98 13.99
C TRP A 355 16.02 7.11 15.49
N GLU A 356 17.02 7.06 16.37
CA GLU A 356 16.83 7.33 17.81
C GLU A 356 16.56 8.80 18.11
N ARG A 357 16.89 9.70 17.18
CA ARG A 357 16.63 11.15 17.29
C ARG A 357 15.47 11.62 16.43
N MET A 358 14.78 10.69 15.76
CA MET A 358 13.62 11.00 14.93
C MET A 358 12.39 11.29 15.78
N LYS A 359 11.55 12.21 15.32
CA LYS A 359 10.30 12.61 15.97
C LYS A 359 9.18 12.72 14.93
N ASP A 360 8.05 12.06 15.21
CA ASP A 360 6.96 11.91 14.25
C ASP A 360 6.01 13.11 14.22
N LEU A 361 6.04 13.89 13.15
CA LEU A 361 5.16 15.05 12.94
C LEU A 361 3.70 14.68 12.70
N ALA A 362 3.39 13.43 12.36
CA ALA A 362 2.00 13.00 12.23
C ALA A 362 1.32 12.89 13.62
N LYS A 363 2.11 12.75 14.70
CA LYS A 363 1.60 12.36 16.02
C LYS A 363 0.57 13.33 16.60
N PRO A 364 0.77 14.66 16.58
CA PRO A 364 -0.22 15.60 17.11
C PRO A 364 -1.60 15.48 16.46
N PHE A 365 -1.64 15.14 15.17
CA PHE A 365 -2.88 14.95 14.41
C PHE A 365 -3.47 13.55 14.61
N GLU A 366 -2.61 12.53 14.65
CA GLU A 366 -3.00 11.13 14.89
C GLU A 366 -3.66 10.95 16.28
N THR A 367 -3.20 11.69 17.30
CA THR A 367 -3.72 11.57 18.67
C THR A 367 -4.70 12.66 19.07
N GLY A 368 -5.07 13.57 18.16
CA GLY A 368 -6.06 14.62 18.45
C GLY A 368 -5.55 15.77 19.33
N LEU A 369 -4.23 15.97 19.42
CA LEU A 369 -3.66 17.16 20.08
C LEU A 369 -3.96 18.44 19.28
N TYR A 370 -4.06 18.30 17.96
CA TYR A 370 -4.51 19.34 17.05
C TYR A 370 -5.56 18.75 16.10
N TYR A 371 -6.72 19.41 15.96
CA TYR A 371 -7.71 19.03 14.96
C TYR A 371 -8.41 20.25 14.36
N ASP A 372 -8.39 20.35 13.04
CA ASP A 372 -9.13 21.33 12.26
C ASP A 372 -10.21 20.62 11.45
N LEU A 373 -11.42 21.17 11.36
CA LEU A 373 -12.52 20.56 10.61
C LEU A 373 -12.16 20.28 9.14
N ARG A 374 -11.28 21.09 8.53
CA ARG A 374 -10.79 20.88 7.16
C ARG A 374 -10.03 19.55 7.01
N MET A 375 -9.54 18.95 8.09
CA MET A 375 -8.86 17.66 8.06
C MET A 375 -9.79 16.52 7.62
N LYS A 376 -11.09 16.55 7.95
CA LYS A 376 -12.06 15.48 7.60
C LYS A 376 -11.53 14.06 7.91
N SER A 377 -10.84 13.92 9.05
CA SER A 377 -10.13 12.70 9.50
C SER A 377 -9.05 12.19 8.54
N ARG A 378 -8.49 13.08 7.73
CA ARG A 378 -7.31 12.88 6.90
C ARG A 378 -6.18 13.70 7.52
N PHE A 379 -5.05 13.05 7.71
CA PHE A 379 -3.84 13.67 8.26
C PHE A 379 -2.62 13.21 7.45
N SER A 380 -2.70 13.20 6.11
CA SER A 380 -1.47 13.13 5.32
C SER A 380 -0.75 14.48 5.37
N LEU A 381 0.58 14.48 5.19
CA LEU A 381 1.38 15.71 5.19
C LEU A 381 0.81 16.78 4.25
N LYS A 382 0.49 16.39 3.00
CA LYS A 382 -0.16 17.25 2.00
C LYS A 382 -1.48 17.87 2.46
N GLN A 383 -2.26 17.16 3.30
CA GLN A 383 -3.50 17.69 3.85
C GLN A 383 -3.22 18.65 5.01
N ILE A 384 -2.30 18.27 5.90
CA ILE A 384 -2.01 19.01 7.12
C ILE A 384 -1.29 20.33 6.85
N VAL A 385 -0.38 20.38 5.88
CA VAL A 385 0.35 21.63 5.56
C VAL A 385 -0.61 22.78 5.23
N GLN A 386 -1.75 22.48 4.62
CA GLN A 386 -2.79 23.46 4.25
C GLN A 386 -3.46 24.11 5.47
N MET A 387 -3.26 23.55 6.67
CA MET A 387 -3.76 24.16 7.91
C MET A 387 -2.89 25.34 8.34
N PHE A 388 -1.64 25.39 7.87
CA PHE A 388 -0.60 26.33 8.30
C PHE A 388 -0.09 27.24 7.18
N THR A 389 -0.54 27.04 5.94
CA THR A 389 -0.25 27.93 4.81
C THR A 389 -1.40 27.97 3.81
N ASP A 390 -1.64 29.16 3.24
CA ASP A 390 -2.55 29.36 2.12
C ASP A 390 -1.85 29.17 0.75
N ASP A 391 -0.51 29.07 0.73
CA ASP A 391 0.22 28.82 -0.52
C ASP A 391 -0.08 27.40 -1.00
N PRO A 392 -0.55 27.20 -2.25
CA PRO A 392 -0.85 25.89 -2.81
C PRO A 392 0.44 25.12 -3.16
N VAL A 393 1.29 24.87 -2.16
CA VAL A 393 2.66 24.39 -2.30
C VAL A 393 2.78 23.07 -3.08
N TYR A 394 1.79 22.18 -2.96
CA TYR A 394 1.73 20.91 -3.70
C TYR A 394 1.01 20.98 -5.07
N ASN A 395 0.21 22.01 -5.34
CA ASN A 395 -0.60 22.06 -6.57
C ASN A 395 0.25 22.40 -7.82
N ARG A 396 1.49 22.87 -7.61
CA ARG A 396 2.41 23.30 -8.67
C ARG A 396 3.39 22.20 -9.11
N LEU A 397 3.32 21.02 -8.50
CA LEU A 397 4.22 19.89 -8.76
C LEU A 397 3.67 18.99 -9.87
N ALA A 398 4.56 18.37 -10.65
CA ALA A 398 4.17 17.37 -11.65
C ALA A 398 3.89 15.99 -11.03
N ILE A 399 4.54 15.69 -9.89
CA ILE A 399 4.35 14.48 -9.09
C ILE A 399 3.48 14.86 -7.89
N HIS A 400 2.43 14.07 -7.65
CA HIS A 400 1.44 14.40 -6.63
C HIS A 400 1.32 13.37 -5.50
N ASP A 401 1.99 12.21 -5.63
CA ASP A 401 1.99 11.12 -4.65
C ASP A 401 3.18 10.16 -4.88
N GLY A 402 3.53 9.38 -3.85
CA GLY A 402 4.65 8.43 -3.92
C GLY A 402 4.49 7.32 -4.96
N LEU A 403 3.28 6.95 -5.39
CA LEU A 403 3.11 5.96 -6.47
C LEU A 403 3.46 6.58 -7.84
N GLN A 404 3.18 7.87 -8.04
CA GLN A 404 3.68 8.63 -9.17
C GLN A 404 5.21 8.75 -9.13
N ALA A 405 5.81 9.01 -7.96
CA ALA A 405 7.26 9.03 -7.80
C ALA A 405 7.90 7.69 -8.21
N VAL A 406 7.37 6.57 -7.73
CA VAL A 406 7.81 5.21 -8.12
C VAL A 406 7.63 4.96 -9.62
N ARG A 407 6.52 5.40 -10.23
CA ARG A 407 6.32 5.26 -11.68
C ARG A 407 7.36 6.07 -12.46
N ALA A 408 7.61 7.32 -12.07
CA ALA A 408 8.62 8.17 -12.68
C ALA A 408 10.03 7.54 -12.55
N TYR A 409 10.37 7.05 -11.36
CA TYR A 409 11.62 6.32 -11.11
C TYR A 409 11.77 5.09 -12.02
N ARG A 410 10.73 4.27 -12.17
CA ARG A 410 10.77 3.09 -13.07
C ARG A 410 10.92 3.48 -14.54
N CYS A 411 10.30 4.58 -14.97
CA CYS A 411 10.46 5.09 -16.33
C CYS A 411 11.87 5.63 -16.60
N TYR A 412 12.60 6.06 -15.56
CA TYR A 412 13.96 6.60 -15.69
C TYR A 412 14.93 5.62 -16.38
N GLU A 413 14.80 4.30 -16.12
CA GLU A 413 15.70 3.28 -16.69
C GLU A 413 15.69 3.28 -18.23
N THR A 414 14.52 3.38 -18.85
CA THR A 414 14.35 3.25 -20.31
C THR A 414 14.18 4.60 -21.02
N ALA A 415 14.17 5.70 -20.28
CA ALA A 415 14.00 7.05 -20.80
C ALA A 415 15.26 7.57 -21.52
N ASP A 416 15.05 8.44 -22.51
CA ASP A 416 16.12 9.23 -23.12
C ASP A 416 16.68 10.28 -22.13
N GLU A 417 17.80 10.91 -22.49
CA GLU A 417 18.51 11.84 -21.61
C GLU A 417 17.65 13.05 -21.21
N GLN A 418 16.89 13.63 -22.15
CA GLN A 418 16.02 14.77 -21.88
C GLN A 418 14.91 14.40 -20.89
N THR A 419 14.30 13.24 -21.07
CA THR A 419 13.25 12.71 -20.22
C THR A 419 13.80 12.36 -18.83
N ARG A 420 15.00 11.77 -18.74
CA ARG A 420 15.69 11.52 -17.47
C ARG A 420 15.96 12.81 -16.70
N LYS A 421 16.43 13.85 -17.38
CA LYS A 421 16.66 15.16 -16.74
C LYS A 421 15.37 15.72 -16.16
N ARG A 422 14.29 15.69 -16.94
CA ARG A 422 12.96 16.13 -16.47
C ARG A 422 12.46 15.32 -15.27
N ILE A 423 12.49 13.98 -15.35
CA ILE A 423 12.06 13.11 -14.25
C ILE A 423 12.84 13.43 -12.97
N ARG A 424 14.16 13.63 -13.08
CA ARG A 424 15.00 13.97 -11.93
C ARG A 424 14.61 15.33 -11.33
N GLU A 425 14.39 16.34 -12.14
CA GLU A 425 13.96 17.67 -11.68
C GLU A 425 12.57 17.61 -11.01
N GLU A 426 11.64 16.83 -11.56
CA GLU A 426 10.28 16.67 -11.00
C GLU A 426 10.30 15.91 -9.66
N LEU A 427 11.09 14.84 -9.57
CA LEU A 427 11.29 14.07 -8.34
C LEU A 427 12.00 14.89 -7.26
N ASP A 428 13.03 15.66 -7.61
CA ASP A 428 13.77 16.52 -6.68
C ASP A 428 12.85 17.59 -6.07
N ARG A 429 12.05 18.26 -6.90
CA ARG A 429 11.06 19.26 -6.43
C ARG A 429 10.00 18.66 -5.53
N TYR A 430 9.52 17.45 -5.83
CA TYR A 430 8.52 16.76 -5.03
C TYR A 430 9.06 16.41 -3.63
N CYS A 431 10.19 15.72 -3.58
CA CYS A 431 10.81 15.32 -2.31
C CYS A 431 11.30 16.53 -1.49
N GLN A 432 11.79 17.59 -2.16
CA GLN A 432 12.09 18.86 -1.50
C GLN A 432 10.85 19.45 -0.82
N MET A 433 9.71 19.42 -1.51
CA MET A 433 8.46 19.96 -0.97
C MET A 433 8.00 19.22 0.29
N ASP A 434 8.18 17.90 0.36
CA ASP A 434 7.78 17.12 1.55
C ASP A 434 8.54 17.60 2.80
N THR A 435 9.87 17.69 2.75
CA THR A 435 10.65 18.24 3.88
C THR A 435 10.38 19.72 4.19
N TYR A 436 10.02 20.54 3.19
CA TYR A 436 9.61 21.93 3.44
C TYR A 436 8.22 22.00 4.10
N ALA A 437 7.30 21.12 3.71
CA ALA A 437 6.00 21.00 4.35
C ALA A 437 6.13 20.57 5.81
N GLU A 438 7.05 19.64 6.13
CA GLU A 438 7.36 19.27 7.52
C GLU A 438 7.83 20.47 8.35
N TYR A 439 8.68 21.33 7.77
CA TYR A 439 9.09 22.61 8.39
C TYR A 439 7.88 23.51 8.68
N LEU A 440 7.02 23.74 7.68
CA LEU A 440 5.81 24.56 7.86
C LEU A 440 4.88 23.98 8.94
N VAL A 441 4.72 22.67 8.99
CA VAL A 441 3.90 21.99 9.99
C VAL A 441 4.48 22.15 11.40
N LEU A 442 5.79 21.96 11.58
CA LEU A 442 6.41 22.14 12.90
C LEU A 442 6.23 23.58 13.40
N HIS A 443 6.55 24.57 12.58
CA HIS A 443 6.44 25.99 12.97
C HIS A 443 4.99 26.41 13.19
N GLY A 444 4.07 25.86 12.39
CA GLY A 444 2.63 26.00 12.61
C GLY A 444 2.18 25.45 13.97
N LEU A 445 2.64 24.26 14.36
CA LEU A 445 2.37 23.67 15.67
C LEU A 445 3.00 24.48 16.82
N ILE A 446 4.22 25.00 16.64
CA ILE A 446 4.90 25.86 17.64
C ILE A 446 4.11 27.15 17.85
N GLN A 447 3.62 27.78 16.79
CA GLN A 447 2.78 28.97 16.89
C GLN A 447 1.44 28.64 17.55
N ALA A 448 0.81 27.55 17.09
CA ALA A 448 -0.45 27.06 17.63
C ALA A 448 -0.37 26.70 19.11
N ALA A 449 0.80 26.36 19.67
CA ALA A 449 0.96 26.10 21.10
C ALA A 449 1.10 27.37 21.97
N LYS A 450 1.44 28.53 21.37
CA LYS A 450 1.71 29.79 22.07
C LYS A 450 0.50 30.72 22.19
N GLU A 451 -0.40 30.67 21.20
CA GLU A 451 -1.69 31.38 21.22
C GLU A 451 -2.63 30.82 22.31
#